data_AF-A0A926HFD4-F1
#
_entry.id   AF-A0A926HFD4-F1
#
_cell.length_a   1.000
_cell.length_b   1.000
_cell.length_c   1.000
_cell.angle_alpha   90.00
_cell.angle_beta   90.00
_cell.angle_gamma   90.00
#
_symmetry.space_group_name_H-M   'P 1'
#
loop_
_entity.id
_entity.type
_entity.pdbx_description
1 polymer ?
#
loop_
_entity_poly.entity_id
_entity_poly.type
_entity_poly.pdbx_seq_one_letter_code
_entity_poly.pdbx_strand_id
1 'polypeptide(L)'
;MISPARLAAFRVLELVEKGGYASDLLLRDTASLDSRDAGLASEIVFGCLRRQAQLDWLIDSQTAGRKLDREIRIALRMGIYQIRHLDRIPAHAAVGESVEL
;
A
#
# COMPACT_ATOMS: atom_id res chain seq x y z
N MET A 1 4.80 12.60 -9.02
CA MET A 1 6.09 12.11 -8.49
C MET A 1 5.77 11.31 -7.24
N ILE A 2 5.89 10.00 -7.37
CA ILE A 2 5.57 9.04 -6.31
C ILE A 2 6.54 9.24 -5.13
N SER A 3 5.99 9.35 -3.93
CA SER A 3 6.78 9.42 -2.71
C SER A 3 7.63 8.14 -2.50
N PRO A 4 8.88 8.27 -2.01
CA PRO A 4 9.72 7.11 -1.69
C PRO A 4 9.06 6.12 -0.74
N ALA A 5 8.29 6.62 0.24
CA ALA A 5 7.53 5.81 1.19
C ALA A 5 6.51 4.89 0.51
N ARG A 6 5.71 5.41 -0.43
CA ARG A 6 4.69 4.61 -1.13
C ARG A 6 5.32 3.59 -2.06
N LEU A 7 6.39 3.97 -2.76
CA LEU A 7 7.12 3.03 -3.60
C LEU A 7 7.72 1.87 -2.79
N ALA A 8 8.27 2.16 -1.60
CA ALA A 8 8.75 1.13 -0.69
C ALA A 8 7.62 0.23 -0.18
N ALA A 9 6.49 0.82 0.25
CA ALA A 9 5.33 0.06 0.69
C ALA A 9 4.77 -0.89 -0.39
N PHE A 10 4.71 -0.42 -1.64
CA PHE A 10 4.27 -1.22 -2.78
C PHE A 10 5.17 -2.45 -2.98
N ARG A 11 6.50 -2.25 -3.06
CA ARG A 11 7.47 -3.33 -3.22
C ARG A 11 7.38 -4.35 -2.09
N VAL A 12 7.24 -3.88 -0.85
CA VAL A 12 7.10 -4.76 0.31
C VAL A 12 5.83 -5.59 0.20
N LEU A 13 4.68 -4.99 -0.12
CA LEU A 13 3.43 -5.73 -0.28
C LEU A 13 3.51 -6.76 -1.41
N GLU A 14 4.15 -6.43 -2.53
CA GLU A 14 4.37 -7.36 -3.63
C GLU A 14 5.19 -8.59 -3.20
N LEU A 15 6.24 -8.37 -2.42
CA LEU A 15 7.09 -9.45 -1.88
C LEU A 15 6.40 -10.25 -0.78
N VAL A 16 5.58 -9.62 0.05
CA VAL A 16 4.75 -10.31 1.05
C VAL A 16 3.80 -11.29 0.37
N GLU A 17 3.15 -10.88 -0.72
CA GLU A 17 2.26 -11.79 -1.44
C GLU A 17 3.00 -12.91 -2.20
N LYS A 18 4.32 -12.81 -2.34
CA LYS A 18 5.22 -13.87 -2.82
C LYS A 18 5.74 -14.77 -1.67
N GLY A 19 5.27 -14.56 -0.44
CA GLY A 19 5.59 -15.36 0.74
C GLY A 19 6.62 -14.74 1.69
N GLY A 20 7.02 -13.48 1.47
CA GLY A 20 7.97 -12.79 2.34
C GLY A 20 7.34 -12.28 3.65
N TYR A 21 8.17 -12.09 4.68
CA TYR A 21 7.74 -11.53 5.97
C TYR A 21 7.83 -10.01 5.98
N ALA A 22 6.71 -9.34 6.26
CA ALA A 22 6.59 -7.89 6.17
C ALA A 22 7.59 -7.12 7.04
N SER A 23 7.88 -7.60 8.26
CA SER A 23 8.85 -6.97 9.17
C SER A 23 10.26 -6.91 8.58
N ASP A 24 10.72 -8.02 8.02
CA ASP A 24 12.09 -8.16 7.52
C ASP A 24 12.24 -7.39 6.21
N LEU A 25 11.21 -7.44 5.36
CA LEU A 25 11.14 -6.70 4.11
C LEU A 25 11.11 -5.20 4.35
N LEU A 26 10.34 -4.71 5.33
CA LEU A 26 10.32 -3.29 5.69
C LEU A 26 11.70 -2.83 6.17
N LEU A 27 12.33 -3.57 7.09
CA LEU A 27 13.66 -3.22 7.60
C LEU A 27 14.68 -3.08 6.45
N ARG A 28 14.63 -3.99 5.47
CA ARG A 28 15.51 -3.96 4.30
C ARG A 28 15.17 -2.82 3.33
N ASP A 29 13.90 -2.69 2.95
CA ASP A 29 13.48 -1.84 1.83
C ASP A 29 13.25 -0.38 2.23
N THR A 30 13.26 -0.06 3.53
CA THR A 30 13.25 1.32 4.05
C THR A 30 14.58 1.76 4.65
N ALA A 31 15.65 0.95 4.57
CA ALA A 31 16.92 1.22 5.24
C ALA A 31 17.60 2.54 4.79
N SER A 32 17.35 2.98 3.56
CA SER A 32 17.89 4.22 2.99
C SER A 32 16.92 5.41 3.08
N LEU A 33 15.72 5.21 3.60
CA LEU A 33 14.72 6.27 3.75
C LEU A 33 14.96 7.05 5.05
N ASP A 34 14.51 8.29 5.08
CA ASP A 34 14.44 9.01 6.35
C ASP A 34 13.38 8.39 7.28
N SER A 35 13.42 8.76 8.56
CA SER A 35 12.53 8.19 9.58
C SER A 35 11.04 8.46 9.31
N ARG A 36 10.72 9.57 8.62
CA ARG A 36 9.35 9.94 8.29
C ARG A 36 8.81 9.04 7.18
N ASP A 37 9.58 8.86 6.12
CA ASP A 37 9.20 8.02 4.98
C ASP A 37 9.20 6.54 5.36
N ALA A 38 10.17 6.08 6.16
CA ALA A 38 10.17 4.72 6.69
C ALA A 38 8.95 4.47 7.61
N GLY A 39 8.60 5.44 8.45
CA GLY A 39 7.40 5.39 9.29
C GLY A 39 6.11 5.31 8.47
N LEU A 40 5.99 6.13 7.42
CA LEU A 40 4.83 6.11 6.52
C LEU A 40 4.74 4.79 5.74
N ALA A 41 5.85 4.27 5.23
CA ALA A 41 5.88 2.98 4.53
C ALA A 41 5.40 1.84 5.44
N SER A 42 5.88 1.81 6.69
CA SER A 42 5.48 0.83 7.70
C SER A 42 3.99 0.91 8.02
N GLU A 43 3.47 2.12 8.21
CA GLU A 43 2.05 2.36 8.49
C GLU A 43 1.16 1.87 7.34
N ILE A 44 1.54 2.16 6.09
CA ILE A 44 0.80 1.70 4.92
C ILE A 44 0.84 0.17 4.81
N VAL A 45 2.02 -0.45 4.91
CA VAL A 45 2.17 -1.91 4.78
C VAL A 45 1.37 -2.65 5.85
N PHE A 46 1.61 -2.35 7.13
CA PHE A 46 0.92 -3.04 8.21
C PHE A 46 -0.56 -2.72 8.23
N GLY A 47 -0.94 -1.49 7.87
CA GLY A 47 -2.33 -1.09 7.70
C GLY A 47 -3.08 -1.89 6.65
N CYS A 48 -2.47 -2.04 5.47
CA CYS A 48 -3.03 -2.84 4.38
C CYS A 48 -3.17 -4.31 4.77
N LEU A 49 -2.14 -4.90 5.38
CA LEU A 49 -2.17 -6.30 5.81
C LEU A 49 -3.22 -6.54 6.91
N ARG A 50 -3.29 -5.66 7.91
CA ARG A 50 -4.27 -5.75 9.02
C ARG A 50 -5.71 -5.69 8.52
N ARG A 51 -5.97 -4.93 7.45
CA ARG A 51 -7.31 -4.70 6.90
C ARG A 51 -7.54 -5.39 5.55
N GLN A 52 -6.68 -6.32 5.16
CA GLN A 52 -6.65 -6.85 3.80
C GLN A 52 -8.02 -7.39 3.35
N ALA A 53 -8.68 -8.19 4.18
CA ALA A 53 -10.01 -8.73 3.88
C ALA A 53 -11.07 -7.63 3.66
N GLN A 54 -11.04 -6.56 4.45
CA GLN A 54 -11.94 -5.42 4.29
C GLN A 54 -11.64 -4.64 3.00
N LEU A 55 -10.36 -4.40 2.72
CA LEU A 55 -9.93 -3.68 1.52
C LEU A 55 -10.26 -4.49 0.25
N ASP A 56 -10.04 -5.81 0.28
CA ASP A 56 -10.38 -6.70 -0.82
C ASP A 56 -11.88 -6.74 -1.09
N TRP A 57 -12.70 -6.83 -0.03
CA TRP A 57 -14.15 -6.78 -0.17
C TRP A 57 -14.62 -5.47 -0.83
N LEU A 58 -14.04 -4.33 -0.44
CA LEU A 58 -14.35 -3.03 -1.05
C LEU A 58 -13.91 -2.96 -2.51
N ILE A 59 -12.75 -3.54 -2.85
CA ILE A 59 -12.27 -3.57 -4.24
C ILE A 59 -13.23 -4.43 -5.08
N ASP A 60 -13.55 -5.63 -4.62
CA ASP A 60 -14.36 -6.59 -5.36
C ASP A 60 -15.81 -6.09 -5.53
N SER A 61 -16.36 -5.36 -4.55
CA SER A 61 -17.69 -4.74 -4.67
C SER A 61 -17.74 -3.67 -5.76
N GLN A 62 -16.64 -2.92 -5.97
CA GLN A 62 -16.56 -1.85 -6.96
C GLN A 62 -16.19 -2.36 -8.36
N THR A 63 -15.53 -3.52 -8.47
CA THR A 63 -15.14 -4.10 -9.76
C THR A 63 -16.10 -5.18 -10.27
N ALA A 64 -17.21 -5.41 -9.56
CA ALA A 64 -18.14 -6.52 -9.82
C ALA A 64 -17.41 -7.88 -9.88
N GLY A 65 -16.43 -8.08 -9.00
CA GLY A 65 -15.65 -9.32 -8.90
C GLY A 65 -14.70 -9.59 -10.06
N ARG A 66 -14.39 -8.60 -10.91
CA ARG A 66 -13.38 -8.76 -11.96
C ARG A 66 -12.02 -9.09 -11.35
N LYS A 67 -11.34 -10.07 -11.94
CA LYS A 67 -9.96 -10.39 -11.57
C LYS A 67 -9.06 -9.23 -11.99
N LEU A 68 -8.34 -8.68 -11.02
CA LEU A 68 -7.36 -7.63 -11.22
C LEU A 68 -5.97 -8.23 -11.20
N ASP A 69 -5.06 -7.61 -11.95
CA ASP A 69 -3.64 -7.88 -11.81
C ASP A 69 -3.17 -7.54 -10.39
N ARG A 70 -2.11 -8.22 -9.97
CA ARG A 70 -1.64 -8.19 -8.58
C ARG A 70 -1.24 -6.78 -8.16
N GLU A 71 -0.47 -6.14 -9.02
CA GLU A 71 0.05 -4.79 -8.90
C GLU A 71 -1.09 -3.79 -8.72
N ILE A 72 -2.13 -3.90 -9.57
CA ILE A 72 -3.33 -3.07 -9.49
C ILE A 72 -4.04 -3.27 -8.16
N ARG A 73 -4.19 -4.52 -7.70
CA ARG A 73 -4.85 -4.81 -6.41
C ARG A 73 -4.07 -4.23 -5.24
N ILE A 74 -2.74 -4.32 -5.25
CA ILE A 74 -1.87 -3.71 -4.22
C ILE A 74 -2.04 -2.19 -4.21
N ALA A 75 -1.95 -1.54 -5.38
CA ALA A 75 -2.12 -0.10 -5.51
C ALA A 75 -3.50 0.36 -4.98
N LEU A 76 -4.57 -0.36 -5.31
CA LEU A 76 -5.92 -0.08 -4.81
C LEU A 76 -6.02 -0.26 -3.29
N ARG A 77 -5.46 -1.33 -2.72
CA ARG A 77 -5.43 -1.52 -1.26
C ARG A 77 -4.73 -0.36 -0.56
N MET A 78 -3.58 0.05 -1.08
CA MET A 78 -2.82 1.19 -0.56
C MET A 78 -3.61 2.49 -0.67
N GLY A 79 -4.20 2.78 -1.82
CA GLY A 79 -4.99 4.00 -2.03
C GLY A 79 -6.20 4.06 -1.09
N ILE A 80 -6.98 2.98 -1.02
CA ILE A 80 -8.16 2.90 -0.14
C ILE A 80 -7.74 3.01 1.33
N TYR A 81 -6.65 2.34 1.75
CA TYR A 81 -6.17 2.43 3.13
C TYR A 81 -5.83 3.88 3.50
N GLN A 82 -5.04 4.54 2.67
CA GLN A 82 -4.62 5.91 2.91
C GLN A 82 -5.81 6.87 3.00
N ILE A 83 -6.78 6.76 2.10
CA ILE A 83 -7.98 7.63 2.09
C ILE A 83 -8.85 7.41 3.34
N ARG A 84 -9.00 6.15 3.77
CA ARG A 84 -9.94 5.80 4.85
C ARG A 84 -9.35 5.87 6.25
N HIS A 85 -8.03 5.79 6.37
CA HIS A 85 -7.37 5.59 7.67
C HIS A 85 -6.22 6.56 7.95
N LEU A 86 -5.74 7.33 6.97
CA LEU A 86 -4.70 8.33 7.18
C LEU A 86 -5.27 9.75 7.02
N ASP A 87 -5.73 10.31 8.14
CA ASP A 87 -6.41 11.61 8.23
C ASP A 87 -5.59 12.80 7.68
N ARG A 88 -4.28 12.63 7.53
CA ARG A 88 -3.34 13.66 7.07
C ARG A 88 -2.95 13.55 5.59
N ILE A 89 -3.47 12.56 4.84
CA ILE A 89 -3.18 12.40 3.42
C ILE A 89 -4.37 12.91 2.61
N PRO A 90 -4.22 13.99 1.81
CA PRO A 90 -5.28 14.43 0.93
C PRO A 90 -5.69 13.32 -0.04
N ALA A 91 -7.00 13.11 -0.22
CA ALA A 91 -7.51 12.02 -1.06
C ALA A 91 -6.95 12.05 -2.50
N HIS A 92 -6.72 13.25 -3.07
CA HIS A 92 -6.13 13.40 -4.40
C HIS A 92 -4.68 12.91 -4.48
N ALA A 93 -3.89 13.05 -3.41
CA ALA A 93 -2.50 12.57 -3.37
C ALA A 93 -2.46 11.04 -3.25
N ALA A 94 -3.36 10.45 -2.47
CA ALA A 94 -3.49 9.00 -2.34
C ALA A 94 -3.92 8.35 -3.67
N VAL A 95 -4.89 8.95 -4.38
CA VAL A 95 -5.36 8.44 -5.69
C VAL A 95 -4.30 8.65 -6.77
N GLY A 96 -3.75 9.85 -6.90
CA GLY A 96 -2.78 10.17 -7.96
C GLY A 96 -1.54 9.29 -7.91
N GLU A 97 -0.96 9.09 -6.72
CA GLU A 97 0.23 8.24 -6.59
C GLU A 97 -0.08 6.75 -6.75
N SER A 98 -1.30 6.29 -6.41
CA SER A 98 -1.70 4.91 -6.66
C SER A 98 -1.94 4.61 -8.14
N VAL A 99 -2.21 5.64 -8.96
CA VAL A 99 -2.33 5.52 -10.42
C VAL A 99 -0.96 5.58 -11.12
N GLU A 100 0.03 6.25 -10.51
CA GLU A 100 1.40 6.32 -11.02
C GLU A 100 2.23 5.05 -10.72
N LEU A 101 1.81 4.21 -9.76
CA LEU A 101 2.42 2.91 -9.40
C LEU A 101 2.06 1.81 -10.41
#